data_AF-A0A2V9F3W1-F1
#
_entry.id   AF-A0A2V9F3W1-F1
#
_cell.length_a   1.000
_cell.length_b   1.000
_cell.length_c   1.000
_cell.angle_alpha   90.00
_cell.angle_beta   90.00
_cell.angle_gamma   90.00
#
_symmetry.space_group_name_H-M   'P 1'
#
loop_
_entity.id
_entity.type
_entity.pdbx_description
1 polymer ?
#
loop_
_entity_poly.entity_id
_entity_poly.type
_entity_poly.pdbx_seq_one_letter_code
_entity_poly.pdbx_strand_id
1 'polypeptide(L)'
;MNDCVRPLSARGKSVKDDWRAWLPEAKAVVFNKQVHELESSYVMLSVSLDEAIELRQLGQPGKSLQAVGITSSLCRLLTHALGGLLRALSEHAKHYGTIPNAAPFDPANFQGQKGQRSARMSNLLNHVLLSQRLQFLHKVGTLVEMVEDLGKDFRHAAEDLAEGLTVNPKEMWDEVDTDHYDLNTCLREAIVVLKSFLIALPQSQLGTFQDTVREQSEPQETVASRQGLIHHRRTTTIAGE
;
A
#
# COMPACT_ATOMS: atom_id res chain seq x y z
N MET A 1 -5.64 17.72 -40.81
CA MET A 1 -6.73 18.13 -39.91
C MET A 1 -6.09 18.34 -38.55
N ASN A 2 -6.19 19.55 -38.02
CA ASN A 2 -5.32 20.11 -36.98
C ASN A 2 -5.29 19.27 -35.69
N ASP A 3 -4.07 18.88 -35.29
CA ASP A 3 -3.72 18.48 -33.93
C ASP A 3 -4.01 19.64 -32.99
N CYS A 4 -5.14 19.55 -32.29
CA CYS A 4 -5.47 20.48 -31.23
C CYS A 4 -4.64 20.09 -29.99
N VAL A 5 -3.41 20.59 -29.91
CA VAL A 5 -2.63 20.62 -28.67
C VAL A 5 -3.46 21.35 -27.63
N ARG A 6 -4.17 20.62 -26.78
CA ARG A 6 -4.85 21.20 -25.62
C ARG A 6 -3.79 21.89 -24.77
N PRO A 7 -3.96 23.17 -24.44
CA PRO A 7 -3.00 23.85 -23.57
C PRO A 7 -2.95 23.13 -22.22
N LEU A 8 -1.79 23.17 -21.56
CA LEU A 8 -1.51 22.74 -20.18
C LEU A 8 -2.44 23.38 -19.11
N SER A 9 -3.47 24.10 -19.52
CA SER A 9 -4.41 24.93 -18.75
C SER A 9 -5.61 24.17 -18.16
N ALA A 10 -5.72 22.85 -18.37
CA ALA A 10 -6.80 22.04 -17.79
C ALA A 10 -6.43 21.41 -16.43
N ARG A 11 -5.28 21.76 -15.85
CA ARG A 11 -4.88 21.27 -14.51
C ARG A 11 -5.72 21.96 -13.44
N GLY A 12 -6.33 21.18 -12.55
CA GLY A 12 -7.01 21.68 -11.38
C GLY A 12 -6.05 22.42 -10.45
N LYS A 13 -6.53 23.45 -9.73
CA LYS A 13 -5.70 24.14 -8.72
C LYS A 13 -5.61 23.34 -7.42
N SER A 14 -6.41 22.28 -7.28
CA SER A 14 -6.54 21.47 -6.08
C SER A 14 -6.78 20.00 -6.41
N VAL A 15 -6.56 19.12 -5.42
CA VAL A 15 -6.91 17.69 -5.51
C VAL A 15 -8.39 17.48 -5.81
N LYS A 16 -9.27 18.36 -5.28
CA LYS A 16 -10.71 18.30 -5.53
C LYS A 16 -11.06 18.55 -7.00
N ASP A 17 -10.33 19.44 -7.64
CA ASP A 17 -10.48 19.72 -9.06
C ASP A 17 -9.94 18.55 -9.90
N ASP A 18 -8.76 18.03 -9.55
CA ASP A 18 -8.17 16.85 -10.21
C ASP A 18 -9.08 15.62 -10.08
N TRP A 19 -9.74 15.44 -8.92
CA TRP A 19 -10.70 14.37 -8.71
C TRP A 19 -11.93 14.46 -9.62
N ARG A 20 -12.32 15.67 -10.02
CA ARG A 20 -13.45 15.89 -10.94
C ARG A 20 -13.02 15.97 -12.40
N ALA A 21 -11.73 16.17 -12.64
CA ALA A 21 -11.18 16.23 -13.98
C ALA A 21 -11.26 14.87 -14.68
N TRP A 22 -11.53 14.93 -15.99
CA TRP A 22 -11.49 13.78 -16.86
C TRP A 22 -10.05 13.42 -17.21
N LEU A 23 -9.71 12.13 -17.08
CA LEU A 23 -8.45 11.60 -17.59
C LEU A 23 -8.57 11.37 -19.11
N PRO A 24 -7.55 11.74 -19.91
CA PRO A 24 -7.43 11.25 -21.28
C PRO A 24 -7.50 9.72 -21.32
N GLU A 25 -8.08 9.17 -22.39
CA GLU A 25 -8.42 7.74 -22.49
C GLU A 25 -7.27 6.80 -22.11
N ALA A 26 -6.07 7.01 -22.67
CA ALA A 26 -4.90 6.20 -22.36
C ALA A 26 -4.55 6.21 -20.85
N LYS A 27 -4.68 7.36 -20.18
CA LYS A 27 -4.43 7.45 -18.73
C LYS A 27 -5.58 6.90 -17.91
N ALA A 28 -6.81 7.02 -18.39
CA ALA A 28 -7.99 6.44 -17.75
C ALA A 28 -7.91 4.91 -17.72
N VAL A 29 -7.42 4.28 -18.80
CA VAL A 29 -7.14 2.84 -18.84
C VAL A 29 -6.14 2.44 -17.76
N VAL A 30 -5.02 3.17 -17.64
CA VAL A 30 -4.01 2.90 -16.59
C VAL A 30 -4.61 3.08 -15.19
N PHE A 31 -5.33 4.17 -14.96
CA PHE A 31 -6.01 4.43 -13.70
C PHE A 31 -6.95 3.29 -13.31
N ASN A 32 -7.88 2.93 -14.20
CA ASN A 32 -8.88 1.89 -13.94
C ASN A 32 -8.23 0.53 -13.71
N LYS A 33 -7.17 0.19 -14.46
CA LYS A 33 -6.42 -1.05 -14.26
C LYS A 33 -5.82 -1.11 -12.85
N GLN A 34 -5.10 -0.06 -12.45
CA GLN A 34 -4.43 -0.02 -11.15
C GLN A 34 -5.42 0.01 -9.98
N VAL A 35 -6.50 0.79 -10.11
CA VAL A 35 -7.58 0.81 -9.11
C VAL A 35 -8.21 -0.56 -8.99
N HIS A 36 -8.52 -1.22 -10.11
CA HIS A 36 -9.14 -2.55 -10.09
C HIS A 36 -8.24 -3.61 -9.44
N GLU A 37 -6.94 -3.62 -9.74
CA GLU A 37 -5.97 -4.55 -9.12
C GLU A 37 -5.91 -4.38 -7.59
N LEU A 38 -5.83 -3.14 -7.12
CA LEU A 38 -5.78 -2.82 -5.69
C LEU A 38 -7.11 -3.11 -4.98
N GLU A 39 -8.23 -2.67 -5.55
CA GLU A 39 -9.55 -2.89 -4.96
C GLU A 39 -9.90 -4.38 -4.93
N SER A 40 -9.54 -5.15 -5.96
CA SER A 40 -9.75 -6.60 -5.95
C SER A 40 -8.97 -7.28 -4.82
N SER A 41 -7.71 -6.86 -4.62
CA SER A 41 -6.88 -7.38 -3.51
C SER A 41 -7.46 -7.02 -2.15
N TYR A 42 -7.93 -5.78 -2.00
CA TYR A 42 -8.59 -5.32 -0.78
C TYR A 42 -9.92 -6.04 -0.50
N VAL A 43 -10.76 -6.23 -1.52
CA VAL A 43 -12.04 -6.95 -1.38
C VAL A 43 -11.81 -8.39 -0.94
N MET A 44 -10.81 -9.10 -1.49
CA MET A 44 -10.46 -10.44 -1.03
C MET A 44 -10.07 -10.46 0.46
N LEU A 45 -9.23 -9.51 0.88
CA LEU A 45 -8.85 -9.36 2.28
C LEU A 45 -10.07 -9.08 3.18
N SER A 46 -10.90 -8.10 2.81
CA SER A 46 -12.07 -7.67 3.59
C SER A 46 -13.07 -8.81 3.75
N VAL A 47 -13.44 -9.50 2.67
CA VAL A 47 -14.40 -10.61 2.72
C VAL A 47 -13.86 -11.75 3.59
N SER A 48 -12.57 -12.08 3.46
CA SER A 48 -11.95 -13.12 4.30
C SER A 48 -11.91 -12.74 5.78
N LEU A 49 -11.73 -11.46 6.10
CA LEU A 49 -11.74 -10.98 7.48
C LEU A 49 -13.16 -10.96 8.05
N ASP A 50 -14.13 -10.49 7.28
CA ASP A 50 -15.55 -10.49 7.67
C ASP A 50 -16.03 -11.91 8.00
N GLU A 51 -15.67 -12.90 7.15
CA GLU A 51 -15.96 -14.32 7.41
C GLU A 51 -15.30 -14.80 8.71
N ALA A 52 -14.03 -14.44 8.94
CA ALA A 52 -13.33 -14.82 10.16
C ALA A 52 -13.99 -14.24 11.43
N ILE A 53 -14.45 -12.99 11.36
CA ILE A 53 -15.18 -12.31 12.45
C ILE A 53 -16.55 -12.95 12.66
N GLU A 54 -17.31 -13.23 11.60
CA GLU A 54 -18.62 -13.87 11.70
C GLU A 54 -18.53 -15.27 12.32
N LEU A 55 -17.56 -16.09 11.88
CA LEU A 55 -17.31 -17.41 12.45
C LEU A 55 -16.98 -17.35 13.96
N ARG A 56 -16.27 -16.31 14.40
CA ARG A 56 -16.01 -16.07 15.83
C ARG A 56 -17.30 -15.76 16.58
N GLN A 57 -18.13 -14.86 16.04
CA GLN A 57 -19.40 -14.46 16.66
C GLN A 57 -20.38 -15.63 16.75
N LEU A 58 -20.35 -16.55 15.78
CA LEU A 58 -21.14 -17.79 15.76
C LEU A 58 -20.59 -18.88 16.69
N GLY A 59 -19.53 -18.62 17.46
CA GLY A 59 -18.94 -19.60 18.38
C GLY A 59 -18.17 -20.72 17.69
N GLN A 60 -17.63 -20.49 16.49
CA GLN A 60 -16.80 -21.43 15.73
C GLN A 60 -15.32 -21.01 15.72
N PRO A 61 -14.63 -20.98 16.89
CA PRO A 61 -13.30 -20.39 17.02
C PRO A 61 -12.26 -21.07 16.13
N GLY A 62 -12.29 -22.42 16.00
CA GLY A 62 -11.33 -23.13 15.15
C GLY A 62 -11.39 -22.71 13.67
N LYS A 63 -12.59 -22.46 13.13
CA LYS A 63 -12.75 -21.98 11.75
C LYS A 63 -12.39 -20.51 11.61
N SER A 64 -12.74 -19.70 12.61
CA SER A 64 -12.35 -18.29 12.67
C SER A 64 -10.83 -18.13 12.63
N LEU A 65 -10.09 -18.92 13.40
CA LEU A 65 -8.62 -18.90 13.42
C LEU A 65 -8.00 -19.37 12.09
N GLN A 66 -8.61 -20.35 11.42
CA GLN A 66 -8.18 -20.73 10.07
C GLN A 66 -8.42 -19.61 9.07
N ALA A 67 -9.59 -18.97 9.12
CA ALA A 67 -9.96 -17.88 8.23
C ALA A 67 -9.06 -16.65 8.43
N VAL A 68 -8.76 -16.26 9.69
CA VAL A 68 -7.84 -15.14 9.97
C VAL A 68 -6.40 -15.45 9.54
N GLY A 69 -5.97 -16.71 9.57
CA GLY A 69 -4.66 -17.09 9.02
C GLY A 69 -4.52 -16.78 7.51
N ILE A 70 -5.62 -16.90 6.74
CA ILE A 70 -5.63 -16.58 5.30
C ILE A 70 -5.48 -15.06 5.08
N THR A 71 -6.05 -14.24 5.98
CA THR A 71 -6.01 -12.77 5.83
C THR A 71 -4.59 -12.22 5.89
N SER A 72 -3.65 -12.84 6.62
CA SER A 72 -2.24 -12.41 6.61
C SER A 72 -1.65 -12.45 5.19
N SER A 73 -1.88 -13.54 4.46
CA SER A 73 -1.38 -13.68 3.08
C SER A 73 -2.04 -12.69 2.12
N LEU A 74 -3.34 -12.45 2.28
CA LEU A 74 -4.07 -11.46 1.47
C LEU A 74 -3.62 -10.03 1.77
N CYS A 75 -3.38 -9.71 3.04
CA CYS A 75 -2.83 -8.42 3.47
C CYS A 75 -1.44 -8.19 2.88
N ARG A 76 -0.59 -9.23 2.84
CA ARG A 76 0.71 -9.14 2.14
C ARG A 76 0.55 -8.80 0.66
N LEU A 77 -0.36 -9.44 -0.05
CA LEU A 77 -0.60 -9.14 -1.46
C LEU A 77 -1.04 -7.69 -1.67
N LEU A 78 -2.01 -7.23 -0.88
CA LEU A 78 -2.51 -5.84 -0.94
C LEU A 78 -1.38 -4.83 -0.65
N THR A 79 -0.68 -5.00 0.48
CA THR A 79 0.34 -4.05 0.94
C THR A 79 1.55 -4.02 0.02
N HIS A 80 1.90 -5.15 -0.60
CA HIS A 80 2.94 -5.21 -1.62
C HIS A 80 2.56 -4.43 -2.88
N ALA A 81 1.37 -4.68 -3.44
CA ALA A 81 0.88 -3.98 -4.62
C ALA A 81 0.71 -2.47 -4.36
N LEU A 82 0.12 -2.11 -3.22
CA LEU A 82 -0.10 -0.73 -2.82
C LEU A 82 1.23 0.02 -2.59
N GLY A 83 2.16 -0.61 -1.88
CA GLY A 83 3.51 -0.08 -1.66
C GLY A 83 4.27 0.09 -2.97
N GLY A 84 4.20 -0.89 -3.88
CA GLY A 84 4.82 -0.84 -5.21
C GLY A 84 4.34 0.35 -6.03
N LEU A 85 3.01 0.55 -6.12
CA LEU A 85 2.44 1.72 -6.79
C LEU A 85 2.94 3.04 -6.19
N LEU A 86 2.93 3.17 -4.86
CA LEU A 86 3.35 4.39 -4.18
C LEU A 86 4.85 4.67 -4.38
N ARG A 87 5.70 3.66 -4.36
CA ARG A 87 7.14 3.79 -4.68
C ARG A 87 7.34 4.23 -6.13
N ALA A 88 6.61 3.65 -7.08
CA ALA A 88 6.65 4.06 -8.49
C ALA A 88 6.23 5.53 -8.69
N LEU A 89 5.18 5.98 -8.00
CA LEU A 89 4.76 7.39 -8.01
C LEU A 89 5.86 8.33 -7.47
N SER A 90 6.48 7.97 -6.35
CA SER A 90 7.58 8.72 -5.73
C SER A 90 8.79 8.78 -6.66
N GLU A 91 9.19 7.64 -7.21
CA GLU A 91 10.33 7.49 -8.10
C GLU A 91 10.15 8.34 -9.37
N HIS A 92 9.00 8.22 -10.02
CA HIS A 92 8.74 8.97 -11.26
C HIS A 92 8.68 10.48 -11.00
N ALA A 93 8.06 10.92 -9.90
CA ALA A 93 8.02 12.33 -9.52
C ALA A 93 9.41 12.89 -9.16
N LYS A 94 10.32 12.06 -8.60
CA LYS A 94 11.71 12.42 -8.34
C LYS A 94 12.53 12.55 -9.63
N HIS A 95 12.42 11.60 -10.55
CA HIS A 95 13.25 11.56 -11.76
C HIS A 95 12.78 12.53 -12.85
N TYR A 96 11.48 12.62 -13.10
CA TYR A 96 10.93 13.38 -14.24
C TYR A 96 10.34 14.73 -13.86
N GLY A 97 10.41 15.09 -12.58
CA GLY A 97 9.92 16.39 -12.10
C GLY A 97 8.42 16.57 -12.24
N THR A 98 7.63 15.49 -12.26
CA THR A 98 6.16 15.58 -12.26
C THR A 98 5.70 16.28 -10.97
N ILE A 99 4.78 17.24 -11.08
CA ILE A 99 4.28 18.05 -9.95
C ILE A 99 2.76 17.86 -9.82
N PRO A 100 2.28 16.79 -9.17
CA PRO A 100 0.86 16.60 -8.90
C PRO A 100 0.38 17.49 -7.75
N ASN A 101 -0.93 17.68 -7.65
CA ASN A 101 -1.52 18.24 -6.44
C ASN A 101 -1.57 17.17 -5.33
N ALA A 102 -1.33 17.59 -4.09
CA ALA A 102 -1.49 16.76 -2.91
C ALA A 102 -2.24 17.55 -1.83
N ALA A 103 -3.23 16.91 -1.21
CA ALA A 103 -3.94 17.43 -0.06
C ALA A 103 -3.36 16.80 1.21
N PRO A 104 -3.31 17.51 2.35
CA PRO A 104 -2.95 16.90 3.63
C PRO A 104 -3.85 15.69 3.95
N PHE A 105 -3.41 14.82 4.84
CA PHE A 105 -4.26 13.75 5.36
C PHE A 105 -5.34 14.36 6.26
N ASP A 106 -6.47 13.66 6.41
CA ASP A 106 -7.40 13.95 7.50
C ASP A 106 -7.20 12.91 8.61
N PRO A 107 -6.66 13.29 9.78
CA PRO A 107 -6.50 12.37 10.90
C PRO A 107 -7.82 11.74 11.34
N ALA A 108 -8.97 12.38 11.11
CA ALA A 108 -10.27 11.82 11.46
C ALA A 108 -10.67 10.62 10.59
N ASN A 109 -10.02 10.43 9.44
CA ASN A 109 -10.26 9.28 8.57
C ASN A 109 -9.52 8.00 9.02
N PHE A 110 -8.71 8.08 10.07
CA PHE A 110 -7.97 6.94 10.63
C PHE A 110 -8.57 6.52 11.98
N GLN A 111 -8.75 5.22 12.16
CA GLN A 111 -9.24 4.61 13.40
C GLN A 111 -8.09 4.36 14.38
N GLY A 112 -6.94 3.89 13.89
CA GLY A 112 -5.79 3.55 14.71
C GLY A 112 -5.04 4.77 15.23
N GLN A 113 -4.57 4.72 16.47
CA GLN A 113 -3.76 5.80 17.06
C GLN A 113 -2.48 6.06 16.26
N LYS A 114 -1.87 5.00 15.70
CA LYS A 114 -0.68 5.10 14.84
C LYS A 114 -1.01 5.86 13.55
N GLY A 115 -2.09 5.48 12.85
CA GLY A 115 -2.56 6.17 11.64
C GLY A 115 -2.90 7.65 11.90
N GLN A 116 -3.65 7.92 12.96
CA GLN A 116 -3.98 9.30 13.37
C GLN A 116 -2.73 10.13 13.68
N ARG A 117 -1.75 9.56 14.38
CA ARG A 117 -0.49 10.24 14.71
C ARG A 117 0.31 10.55 13.46
N SER A 118 0.46 9.59 12.55
CA SER A 118 1.16 9.78 11.28
C SER A 118 0.50 10.85 10.42
N ALA A 119 -0.84 10.83 10.31
CA ALA A 119 -1.61 11.85 9.60
C ALA A 119 -1.41 13.26 10.20
N ARG A 120 -1.46 13.38 11.55
CA ARG A 120 -1.22 14.67 12.24
C ARG A 120 0.19 15.19 11.99
N MET A 121 1.20 14.33 12.11
CA MET A 121 2.60 14.73 11.90
C MET A 121 2.84 15.16 10.45
N SER A 122 2.29 14.40 9.49
CA SER A 122 2.40 14.75 8.08
C SER A 122 1.70 16.07 7.75
N ASN A 123 0.55 16.37 8.38
CA ASN A 123 -0.11 17.66 8.20
C ASN A 123 0.73 18.84 8.67
N LEU A 124 1.37 18.72 9.84
CA LEU A 124 2.28 19.75 10.34
C LEU A 124 3.44 19.99 9.37
N LEU A 125 4.01 18.91 8.83
CA LEU A 125 5.08 19.01 7.83
C LEU A 125 4.58 19.63 6.51
N ASN A 126 3.37 19.30 6.07
CA ASN A 126 2.79 19.86 4.85
C ASN A 126 2.65 21.39 4.89
N HIS A 127 2.47 21.97 6.09
CA HIS A 127 2.42 23.43 6.28
C HIS A 127 3.78 24.12 6.16
N VAL A 128 4.89 23.42 6.39
CA VAL A 128 6.24 23.99 6.28
C VAL A 128 6.89 23.70 4.92
N LEU A 129 6.37 22.75 4.15
CA LEU A 129 6.86 22.42 2.82
C LEU A 129 6.45 23.51 1.81
N LEU A 130 7.45 24.19 1.25
CA LEU A 130 7.28 25.38 0.41
C LEU A 130 6.91 25.10 -1.05
N SER A 131 6.90 23.83 -1.49
CA SER A 131 6.56 23.48 -2.87
C SER A 131 5.60 22.30 -2.98
N GLN A 132 4.69 22.35 -3.95
CA GLN A 132 3.72 21.28 -4.23
C GLN A 132 4.40 19.94 -4.50
N ARG A 133 5.56 19.94 -5.17
CA ARG A 133 6.32 18.72 -5.45
C ARG A 133 6.80 18.06 -4.15
N LEU A 134 7.31 18.85 -3.21
CA LEU A 134 7.74 18.33 -1.91
C LEU A 134 6.55 17.85 -1.08
N GLN A 135 5.43 18.58 -1.10
CA GLN A 135 4.18 18.16 -0.44
C GLN A 135 3.68 16.81 -0.98
N PHE A 136 3.70 16.63 -2.30
CA PHE A 136 3.36 15.36 -2.94
C PHE A 136 4.32 14.23 -2.54
N LEU A 137 5.63 14.43 -2.66
CA LEU A 137 6.62 13.42 -2.31
C LEU A 137 6.56 13.05 -0.83
N HIS A 138 6.30 14.02 0.04
CA HIS A 138 6.11 13.78 1.47
C HIS A 138 4.86 12.95 1.72
N LYS A 139 3.71 13.31 1.14
CA LYS A 139 2.47 12.54 1.27
C LYS A 139 2.65 11.08 0.80
N VAL A 140 3.26 10.89 -0.36
CA VAL A 140 3.53 9.54 -0.90
C VAL A 140 4.48 8.77 0.01
N GLY A 141 5.54 9.40 0.52
CA GLY A 141 6.47 8.78 1.46
C GLY A 141 5.77 8.32 2.74
N THR A 142 4.97 9.19 3.34
CA THR A 142 4.16 8.84 4.53
C THR A 142 3.17 7.70 4.23
N LEU A 143 2.53 7.69 3.05
CA LEU A 143 1.66 6.56 2.67
C LEU A 143 2.42 5.25 2.57
N VAL A 144 3.64 5.24 2.01
CA VAL A 144 4.48 4.02 1.93
C VAL A 144 4.76 3.50 3.35
N GLU A 145 5.24 4.36 4.24
CA GLU A 145 5.54 4.00 5.63
C GLU A 145 4.30 3.46 6.34
N MET A 146 3.15 4.13 6.22
CA MET A 146 1.90 3.68 6.83
C MET A 146 1.44 2.31 6.30
N VAL A 147 1.50 2.08 4.99
CA VAL A 147 1.10 0.80 4.39
C VAL A 147 2.02 -0.35 4.82
N GLU A 148 3.33 -0.11 4.89
CA GLU A 148 4.30 -1.10 5.35
C GLU A 148 4.10 -1.45 6.82
N ASP A 149 3.92 -0.42 7.66
CA ASP A 149 3.71 -0.55 9.09
C ASP A 149 2.39 -1.27 9.41
N LEU A 150 1.27 -0.77 8.91
CA LEU A 150 -0.05 -1.39 9.11
C LEU A 150 -0.08 -2.81 8.55
N GLY A 151 0.54 -3.03 7.39
CA GLY A 151 0.63 -4.36 6.79
C GLY A 151 1.45 -5.33 7.63
N LYS A 152 2.49 -4.85 8.32
CA LYS A 152 3.30 -5.67 9.23
C LYS A 152 2.53 -5.99 10.51
N ASP A 153 1.92 -4.98 11.12
CA ASP A 153 1.20 -5.08 12.39
C ASP A 153 -0.02 -6.01 12.23
N PHE A 154 -0.85 -5.77 11.19
CA PHE A 154 -1.97 -6.65 10.82
C PHE A 154 -1.55 -8.12 10.68
N ARG A 155 -0.46 -8.39 9.95
CA ARG A 155 -0.01 -9.77 9.69
C ARG A 155 0.47 -10.47 10.94
N HIS A 156 1.27 -9.78 11.77
CA HIS A 156 1.67 -10.34 13.06
C HIS A 156 0.45 -10.66 13.90
N ALA A 157 -0.52 -9.74 13.96
CA ALA A 157 -1.72 -9.96 14.76
C ALA A 157 -2.57 -11.13 14.25
N ALA A 158 -2.75 -11.24 12.92
CA ALA A 158 -3.48 -12.33 12.29
C ALA A 158 -2.78 -13.70 12.46
N GLU A 159 -1.45 -13.75 12.37
CA GLU A 159 -0.65 -14.97 12.54
C GLU A 159 -0.67 -15.45 13.99
N ASP A 160 -0.44 -14.56 14.96
CA ASP A 160 -0.50 -14.90 16.38
C ASP A 160 -1.90 -15.37 16.82
N LEU A 161 -2.95 -14.79 16.23
CA LEU A 161 -4.32 -15.27 16.40
C LEU A 161 -4.47 -16.70 15.84
N ALA A 162 -4.07 -16.91 14.59
CA ALA A 162 -4.22 -18.19 13.90
C ALA A 162 -3.45 -19.33 14.59
N GLU A 163 -2.26 -19.04 15.12
CA GLU A 163 -1.41 -19.99 15.85
C GLU A 163 -1.82 -20.15 17.33
N GLY A 164 -2.74 -19.32 17.83
CA GLY A 164 -3.18 -19.36 19.22
C GLY A 164 -2.09 -18.94 20.21
N LEU A 165 -1.13 -18.13 19.78
CA LEU A 165 0.01 -17.67 20.59
C LEU A 165 -0.36 -16.51 21.53
N THR A 166 -1.51 -15.89 21.30
CA THR A 166 -1.92 -14.69 22.04
C THR A 166 -2.46 -14.97 23.43
N VAL A 167 -2.01 -14.17 24.39
CA VAL A 167 -2.57 -14.11 25.75
C VAL A 167 -3.79 -13.19 25.84
N ASN A 168 -4.01 -12.33 24.84
CA ASN A 168 -5.13 -11.39 24.78
C ASN A 168 -5.79 -11.38 23.39
N PRO A 169 -6.54 -12.43 23.04
CA PRO A 169 -7.12 -12.55 21.71
C PRO A 169 -8.10 -11.43 21.38
N LYS A 170 -8.78 -10.84 22.39
CA LYS A 170 -9.73 -9.76 22.15
C LYS A 170 -9.02 -8.52 21.60
N GLU A 171 -7.95 -8.09 22.24
CA GLU A 171 -7.18 -6.92 21.80
C GLU A 171 -6.59 -7.13 20.40
N MET A 172 -6.11 -8.34 20.08
CA MET A 172 -5.56 -8.62 18.75
C MET A 172 -6.62 -8.64 17.65
N TRP A 173 -7.84 -9.10 17.95
CA TRP A 173 -8.96 -8.96 17.02
C TRP A 173 -9.30 -7.49 16.76
N ASP A 174 -9.30 -6.66 17.81
CA ASP A 174 -9.56 -5.22 17.69
C ASP A 174 -8.43 -4.51 16.90
N GLU A 175 -7.18 -4.97 17.04
CA GLU A 175 -6.02 -4.51 16.27
C GLU A 175 -6.13 -4.88 14.79
N VAL A 176 -6.42 -6.14 14.47
CA VAL A 176 -6.65 -6.61 13.09
C VAL A 176 -7.75 -5.81 12.39
N ASP A 177 -8.88 -5.56 13.06
CA ASP A 177 -9.99 -4.78 12.50
C ASP A 177 -9.60 -3.30 12.29
N THR A 178 -8.89 -2.72 13.26
CA THR A 178 -8.41 -1.33 13.19
C THR A 178 -7.39 -1.15 12.06
N ASP A 179 -6.44 -2.06 11.92
CA ASP A 179 -5.42 -2.01 10.87
C ASP A 179 -6.03 -2.24 9.48
N HIS A 180 -7.02 -3.13 9.37
CA HIS A 180 -7.79 -3.31 8.14
C HIS A 180 -8.49 -2.01 7.71
N TYR A 181 -9.13 -1.31 8.66
CA TYR A 181 -9.76 -0.03 8.39
C TYR A 181 -8.75 1.02 7.91
N ASP A 182 -7.62 1.16 8.62
CA ASP A 182 -6.59 2.14 8.26
C ASP A 182 -5.90 1.80 6.92
N LEU A 183 -5.75 0.51 6.58
CA LEU A 183 -5.27 0.06 5.27
C LEU A 183 -6.23 0.47 4.14
N ASN A 184 -7.55 0.37 4.35
CA ASN A 184 -8.53 0.89 3.39
C ASN A 184 -8.38 2.40 3.24
N THR A 185 -8.20 3.15 4.32
CA THR A 185 -7.94 4.60 4.25
C THR A 185 -6.69 4.91 3.43
N CYS A 186 -5.58 4.18 3.64
CA CYS A 186 -4.38 4.29 2.82
C CYS A 186 -4.64 3.98 1.33
N LEU A 187 -5.44 2.95 1.03
CA LEU A 187 -5.85 2.62 -0.34
C LEU A 187 -6.63 3.78 -0.98
N ARG A 188 -7.63 4.36 -0.28
CA ARG A 188 -8.41 5.49 -0.80
C ARG A 188 -7.54 6.71 -1.08
N GLU A 189 -6.62 7.01 -0.17
CA GLU A 189 -5.63 8.08 -0.36
C GLU A 189 -4.71 7.82 -1.55
N ALA A 190 -4.22 6.59 -1.73
CA ALA A 190 -3.39 6.22 -2.88
C ALA A 190 -4.12 6.37 -4.22
N ILE A 191 -5.40 6.01 -4.29
CA ILE A 191 -6.24 6.20 -5.49
C ILE A 191 -6.36 7.69 -5.84
N VAL A 192 -6.56 8.56 -4.84
CA VAL A 192 -6.64 10.01 -5.02
C VAL A 192 -5.30 10.58 -5.52
N VAL A 193 -4.19 10.13 -4.93
CA VAL A 193 -2.83 10.53 -5.32
C VAL A 193 -2.52 10.06 -6.74
N LEU A 194 -2.85 8.81 -7.10
CA LEU A 194 -2.68 8.26 -8.45
C LEU A 194 -3.43 9.09 -9.48
N LYS A 195 -4.68 9.46 -9.20
CA LYS A 195 -5.48 10.28 -10.12
C LYS A 195 -4.83 11.64 -10.37
N SER A 196 -4.45 12.33 -9.28
CA SER A 196 -3.76 13.63 -9.36
C SER A 196 -2.43 13.52 -10.12
N PHE A 197 -1.70 12.44 -9.91
CA PHE A 197 -0.45 12.15 -10.62
C PHE A 197 -0.68 11.97 -12.11
N LEU A 198 -1.65 11.14 -12.52
CA LEU A 198 -1.96 10.91 -13.93
C LEU A 198 -2.47 12.18 -14.63
N ILE A 199 -3.20 13.06 -13.94
CA ILE A 199 -3.56 14.38 -14.49
C ILE A 199 -2.29 15.18 -14.83
N ALA A 200 -1.30 15.19 -13.94
CA ALA A 200 -0.03 15.92 -14.11
C ALA A 200 0.99 15.23 -15.04
N LEU A 201 0.89 13.91 -15.25
CA LEU A 201 1.87 13.12 -16.00
C LEU A 201 1.84 13.46 -17.51
N PRO A 202 2.95 13.80 -18.16
CA PRO A 202 2.99 13.95 -19.61
C PRO A 202 2.64 12.63 -20.32
N GLN A 203 1.84 12.68 -21.39
CA GLN A 203 1.40 11.48 -22.11
C GLN A 203 2.59 10.64 -22.62
N SER A 204 3.68 11.28 -23.04
CA SER A 204 4.91 10.61 -23.50
C SER A 204 5.63 9.80 -22.41
N GLN A 205 5.35 10.06 -21.13
CA GLN A 205 5.95 9.37 -19.99
C GLN A 205 5.06 8.24 -19.44
N LEU A 206 3.85 8.05 -19.99
CA LEU A 206 2.89 7.08 -19.48
C LEU A 206 3.43 5.65 -19.54
N GLY A 207 4.09 5.26 -20.64
CA GLY A 207 4.68 3.93 -20.79
C GLY A 207 5.75 3.65 -19.74
N THR A 208 6.70 4.58 -19.57
CA THR A 208 7.75 4.48 -18.54
C THR A 208 7.16 4.35 -17.14
N PHE A 209 6.13 5.13 -16.82
CA PHE A 209 5.45 5.01 -15.52
C PHE A 209 4.83 3.62 -15.33
N GLN A 210 4.18 3.05 -16.36
CA GLN A 210 3.61 1.71 -16.28
C GLN A 210 4.67 0.62 -16.08
N ASP A 211 5.84 0.78 -16.71
CA ASP A 211 6.96 -0.13 -16.53
C ASP A 211 7.50 -0.07 -15.10
N THR A 212 7.70 1.12 -14.54
CA THR A 212 8.11 1.30 -13.14
C THR A 212 7.08 0.69 -12.16
N VAL A 213 5.78 0.88 -12.40
CA VAL A 213 4.75 0.26 -11.56
C VAL A 213 4.84 -1.26 -11.58
N ARG A 214 5.05 -1.87 -12.76
CA ARG A 214 5.22 -3.32 -12.89
C ARG A 214 6.43 -3.80 -12.11
N GLU A 215 7.59 -3.17 -12.29
CA GLU A 215 8.84 -3.52 -11.61
C GLU A 215 8.74 -3.40 -10.08
N GLN A 216 8.06 -2.35 -9.59
CA GLN A 216 7.90 -2.10 -8.15
C GLN A 216 6.82 -2.97 -7.49
N SER A 217 5.90 -3.54 -8.27
CA SER A 217 4.78 -4.37 -7.80
C SER A 217 5.05 -5.88 -7.91
N GLU A 218 6.10 -6.29 -8.62
CA GLU A 218 6.53 -7.69 -8.66
C GLU A 218 7.06 -8.11 -7.28
N PRO A 219 6.63 -9.27 -6.74
CA PRO A 219 7.21 -9.80 -5.51
C PRO A 219 8.69 -10.05 -5.75
N GLN A 220 9.56 -9.32 -5.05
CA GLN A 220 10.96 -9.73 -4.97
C GLN A 220 11.00 -11.07 -4.25
N GLU A 221 11.22 -12.15 -4.99
CA GLU A 221 11.65 -13.41 -4.39
C GLU A 221 12.93 -13.11 -3.60
N THR A 222 12.84 -13.10 -2.28
CA THR A 222 14.01 -13.05 -1.42
C THR A 222 14.87 -14.26 -1.76
N VAL A 223 15.95 -14.05 -2.51
CA VAL A 223 17.00 -15.03 -2.86
C VAL A 223 17.79 -15.50 -1.60
N ALA A 224 17.27 -15.26 -0.41
CA ALA A 224 17.89 -15.60 0.87
C ALA A 224 17.83 -17.09 1.25
N SER A 225 17.22 -17.96 0.43
CA SER A 225 17.10 -19.41 0.73
C SER A 225 17.94 -20.33 -0.15
N ARG A 226 18.87 -19.84 -0.98
CA ARG A 226 19.75 -20.70 -1.80
C ARG A 226 21.23 -20.75 -1.40
N GLN A 227 21.65 -20.12 -0.30
CA GLN A 227 23.06 -20.14 0.15
C GLN A 227 23.30 -20.70 1.56
N GLY A 228 22.33 -21.45 2.09
CA GLY A 228 22.43 -22.08 3.43
C GLY A 228 22.62 -23.59 3.40
N LEU A 229 23.52 -24.16 2.57
CA LEU A 229 23.85 -25.59 2.69
C LEU A 229 25.25 -25.96 2.21
N ILE A 230 26.25 -25.20 2.63
CA ILE A 230 27.63 -25.72 2.66
C ILE A 230 28.25 -25.29 3.98
N HIS A 231 28.05 -26.07 5.04
CA HIS A 231 29.04 -26.15 6.12
C HIS A 231 28.98 -27.50 6.86
N HIS A 232 30.12 -28.18 6.83
CA HIS A 232 30.66 -29.17 7.76
C HIS A 232 30.21 -30.64 7.69
N ARG A 233 31.08 -31.46 7.07
CA ARG A 233 31.49 -32.75 7.64
C ARG A 233 33.02 -32.75 7.81
N ARG A 234 33.50 -32.41 9.01
CA ARG A 234 34.87 -32.74 9.45
C ARG A 234 34.85 -34.17 9.97
N THR A 235 35.55 -35.06 9.29
CA THR A 235 35.82 -36.43 9.75
C THR A 235 37.05 -36.39 10.64
N THR A 236 36.88 -36.72 11.92
CA THR A 236 37.96 -37.04 12.85
C THR A 236 38.48 -38.43 12.53
N THR A 237 39.73 -38.55 12.10
CA THR A 237 40.47 -39.82 12.09
C THR A 237 41.10 -40.04 13.47
N ILE A 238 40.56 -41.02 14.19
CA ILE A 238 41.23 -41.69 15.31
C ILE A 238 42.10 -42.79 14.68
N ALA A 239 43.41 -42.76 14.92
CA ALA A 239 44.29 -43.90 14.69
C ALA A 239 44.98 -44.21 16.02
N GLY A 240 44.73 -45.40 16.53
CA GLY A 240 45.55 -46.02 17.56
C GLY A 240 46.58 -46.92 16.88
N GLU A 241 47.82 -46.82 17.35
CA GLU A 241 48.71 -47.90 17.82
C GLU A 241 49.94 -47.25 18.47
#